data_AF-A0A2B4RRG4-F1
#
_entry.id   AF-A0A2B4RRG4-F1
#
_cell.length_a   1.000
_cell.length_b   1.000
_cell.length_c   1.000
_cell.angle_alpha   90.00
_cell.angle_beta   90.00
_cell.angle_gamma   90.00
#
_symmetry.space_group_name_H-M   'P 1'
#
loop_
_entity.id
_entity.type
_entity.pdbx_description
1 polymer ?
#
loop_
_entity_poly.entity_id
_entity_poly.type
_entity_poly.pdbx_seq_one_letter_code
_entity_poly.pdbx_strand_id
1 'polypeptide(L)'
;MLDVAEGLTYLHQQDPPIIHRDLASKNVLLTKKRQAKIADVGVAKMLSEGEQMYCSPVPGTPVYAAPETFVPGYDPRFAMLGGCRVEYDTKIDIFSFGITLMEVINGKLPSPQPCVPFASDGRQIPERERRKRDIGMMGEHKLKEIVFKCIEDSSERRPGAEELIELFQCESAKIKQKEHIAKGGKTPKIDVVLLGGSGVGKSSLILRYCEHSFFDKIVPTVGLEFAISTIRLHDREFTLKISDTAGQEKCQSIVPQLIRNVQGIVIVYDVTNRSSFIKGVPRMHKFIKKYAPDNVSLTLVGNKAEEA
;
A
#
# COMPACT_ATOMS: atom_id res chain seq x y z
N MET A 1 8.86 10.39 9.08
CA MET A 1 9.04 9.53 7.89
C MET A 1 8.26 10.03 6.68
N LEU A 2 7.03 10.54 6.82
CA LEU A 2 6.34 11.21 5.69
C LEU A 2 7.16 12.39 5.13
N ASP A 3 7.62 13.32 5.99
CA ASP A 3 8.48 14.43 5.56
C ASP A 3 9.80 13.98 4.91
N VAL A 4 10.30 12.79 5.29
CA VAL A 4 11.50 12.19 4.68
C VAL A 4 11.17 11.67 3.27
N ALA A 5 10.00 11.05 3.07
CA ALA A 5 9.55 10.65 1.74
C ALA A 5 9.33 11.85 0.83
N GLU A 6 8.75 12.95 1.34
CA GLU A 6 8.60 14.22 0.62
C GLU A 6 9.97 14.81 0.22
N GLY A 7 10.94 14.79 1.13
CA GLY A 7 12.32 15.21 0.84
C GLY A 7 13.00 14.35 -0.23
N LEU A 8 12.81 13.02 -0.19
CA LEU A 8 13.34 12.12 -1.22
C LEU A 8 12.69 12.36 -2.58
N THR A 9 11.37 12.55 -2.63
CA THR A 9 10.67 12.89 -3.87
C THR A 9 11.24 14.15 -4.50
N TYR A 10 11.49 15.19 -3.69
CA TYR A 10 12.15 16.40 -4.17
C TYR A 10 13.53 16.12 -4.78
N LEU A 11 14.39 15.34 -4.12
CA LEU A 11 15.72 15.00 -4.64
C LEU A 11 15.66 14.17 -5.93
N HIS A 12 14.78 13.17 -5.99
CA HIS A 12 14.67 12.24 -7.11
C HIS A 12 14.01 12.86 -8.35
N GLN A 13 13.23 13.94 -8.19
CA GLN A 13 12.60 14.70 -9.29
C GLN A 13 13.47 15.83 -9.85
N GLN A 14 14.68 16.05 -9.32
CA GLN A 14 15.61 16.99 -9.93
C GLN A 14 16.05 16.51 -11.32
N ASP A 15 16.49 17.45 -12.15
CA ASP A 15 17.06 17.17 -13.46
C ASP A 15 18.50 17.69 -13.53
N PRO A 16 19.52 16.83 -13.45
CA PRO A 16 19.44 15.37 -13.26
C PRO A 16 19.02 14.92 -11.84
N PRO A 17 18.51 13.69 -11.66
CA PRO A 17 18.12 13.18 -10.34
C PRO A 17 19.27 13.16 -9.34
N ILE A 18 18.98 13.54 -8.08
CA ILE A 18 19.94 13.53 -6.97
C ILE A 18 19.71 12.29 -6.10
N ILE A 19 20.75 11.45 -5.95
CA ILE A 19 20.74 10.31 -5.03
C ILE A 19 21.41 10.72 -3.72
N HIS A 20 20.77 10.49 -2.58
CA HIS A 20 21.27 10.86 -1.25
C HIS A 20 22.47 10.00 -0.81
N ARG A 21 22.41 8.69 -1.01
CA ARG A 21 23.50 7.71 -0.80
C ARG A 21 23.95 7.44 0.65
N ASP A 22 23.51 8.22 1.65
CA ASP A 22 23.67 7.88 3.08
C ASP A 22 22.39 8.19 3.90
N LEU A 23 21.23 7.74 3.42
CA LEU A 23 19.99 7.96 4.15
C LEU A 23 19.90 7.02 5.37
N ALA A 24 19.99 7.59 6.56
CA ALA A 24 19.89 6.88 7.84
C ALA A 24 19.29 7.81 8.90
N SER A 25 18.89 7.27 10.06
CA SER A 25 18.33 8.07 11.17
C SER A 25 19.25 9.21 11.62
N LYS A 26 20.58 8.99 11.61
CA LYS A 26 21.60 10.02 11.91
C LYS A 26 21.53 11.25 10.98
N ASN A 27 21.01 11.06 9.77
CA ASN A 27 20.90 12.08 8.72
C ASN A 27 19.45 12.57 8.55
N VAL A 28 18.59 12.29 9.54
CA VAL A 28 17.22 12.81 9.63
C VAL A 28 17.11 13.70 10.87
N LEU A 29 17.05 15.01 10.66
CA LEU A 29 16.96 16.00 11.74
C LEU A 29 15.52 16.36 12.06
N LEU A 30 15.20 16.55 13.33
CA LEU A 30 13.89 17.01 13.78
C LEU A 30 13.93 18.50 14.14
N THR A 31 13.01 19.27 13.58
CA THR A 31 12.81 20.67 13.96
C THR A 31 12.05 20.78 15.28
N LYS A 32 12.04 21.97 15.89
CA LYS A 32 11.23 22.27 17.09
C LYS A 32 9.73 22.01 16.90
N LYS A 33 9.25 22.03 15.65
CA LYS A 33 7.85 21.75 15.27
C LYS A 33 7.57 20.27 15.00
N ARG A 34 8.51 19.37 15.34
CA ARG A 34 8.44 17.91 15.07
C ARG A 34 8.33 17.56 13.59
N GLN A 35 8.88 18.41 12.72
CA GLN A 35 9.05 18.09 11.31
C GLN A 35 10.42 17.47 11.09
N ALA A 36 10.47 16.40 10.30
CA ALA A 36 11.72 15.76 9.90
C ALA A 36 12.28 16.42 8.63
N LYS A 37 13.61 16.57 8.57
CA LYS A 37 14.33 17.07 7.40
C LYS A 37 15.53 16.17 7.12
N ILE A 38 15.74 15.86 5.85
CA ILE A 38 16.94 15.16 5.38
C ILE A 38 18.13 16.12 5.52
N ALA A 39 19.25 15.61 6.01
CA ALA A 39 20.50 16.33 6.19
C ALA A 39 21.67 15.51 5.64
N ASP A 40 22.84 16.14 5.54
CA ASP A 40 24.10 15.55 5.08
C ASP A 40 24.05 14.97 3.65
N VAL A 41 24.00 15.88 2.68
CA VAL A 41 24.15 15.59 1.25
C VAL A 41 25.63 15.45 0.84
N GLY A 42 26.56 15.27 1.79
CA GLY A 42 28.01 15.26 1.53
C GLY A 42 28.49 14.13 0.61
N VAL A 43 27.70 13.06 0.48
CA VAL A 43 27.95 11.94 -0.45
C VAL A 43 26.96 11.87 -1.61
N ALA A 44 26.05 12.85 -1.70
CA ALA A 44 25.01 12.86 -2.72
C ALA A 44 25.62 12.99 -4.13
N LYS A 45 24.98 12.37 -5.12
CA LYS A 45 25.47 12.36 -6.50
C LYS A 45 24.34 12.62 -7.49
N MET A 46 24.61 13.47 -8.48
CA MET A 46 23.75 13.72 -9.64
C MET A 46 24.00 12.66 -10.72
N LEU A 47 22.95 12.16 -11.36
CA LEU A 47 23.04 11.22 -12.49
C LEU A 47 22.80 11.95 -13.83
N SER A 48 23.84 12.50 -14.45
CA SER A 48 23.74 13.11 -15.79
C SER A 48 23.62 12.06 -16.90
N GLU A 49 22.74 12.31 -17.89
CA GLU A 49 22.63 11.46 -19.09
C GLU A 49 23.99 11.36 -19.83
N GLY A 50 24.47 10.14 -20.02
CA GLY A 50 25.74 9.85 -20.71
C GLY A 50 26.91 9.47 -19.79
N GLU A 51 26.88 9.86 -18.51
CA GLU A 51 27.71 9.20 -17.49
C GLU A 51 27.00 7.93 -17.05
N GLN A 52 27.29 6.80 -17.71
CA GLN A 52 26.89 5.49 -17.21
C GLN A 52 27.43 5.30 -15.79
N MET A 53 26.54 5.48 -14.81
CA MET A 53 26.22 4.72 -13.60
C MET A 53 27.32 4.17 -12.69
N TYR A 54 28.61 4.37 -12.97
CA TYR A 54 29.66 3.80 -12.16
C TYR A 54 29.90 4.63 -10.89
N CYS A 55 29.39 4.13 -9.77
CA CYS A 55 29.49 4.76 -8.46
C CYS A 55 30.29 3.92 -7.47
N SER A 56 30.76 4.54 -6.38
CA SER A 56 31.50 3.81 -5.35
C SER A 56 30.60 2.81 -4.64
N PRO A 57 31.06 1.57 -4.39
CA PRO A 57 30.28 0.57 -3.67
C PRO A 57 30.01 1.00 -2.23
N VAL A 58 28.86 0.57 -1.72
CA VAL A 58 28.41 0.76 -0.32
C VAL A 58 28.64 2.20 0.18
N PRO A 59 28.08 3.23 -0.47
CA PRO A 59 28.21 4.58 0.04
C PRO A 59 27.51 4.72 1.39
N GLY A 60 28.03 5.62 2.22
CA GLY A 60 27.43 5.91 3.52
C GLY A 60 27.53 4.76 4.52
N THR A 61 26.44 4.49 5.22
CA THR A 61 26.40 3.56 6.35
C THR A 61 25.96 2.15 5.91
N PRO A 62 26.84 1.13 5.94
CA PRO A 62 26.57 -0.18 5.30
C PRO A 62 25.31 -0.91 5.76
N VAL A 63 24.89 -0.74 7.02
CA VAL A 63 23.69 -1.45 7.54
C VAL A 63 22.38 -0.95 6.91
N TYR A 64 22.38 0.23 6.28
CA TYR A 64 21.25 0.82 5.55
C TYR A 64 21.35 0.61 4.04
N ALA A 65 22.53 0.20 3.54
CA ALA A 65 22.79 0.13 2.11
C ALA A 65 22.01 -1.00 1.42
N ALA A 66 21.58 -0.72 0.19
CA ALA A 66 20.87 -1.67 -0.67
C ALA A 66 21.82 -2.78 -1.17
N PRO A 67 21.32 -4.01 -1.38
CA PRO A 67 22.16 -5.15 -1.72
C PRO A 67 22.97 -4.95 -3.01
N GLU A 68 22.41 -4.26 -4.02
CA GLU A 68 23.08 -3.96 -5.29
C GLU A 68 24.28 -3.00 -5.16
N THR A 69 24.43 -2.34 -4.01
CA THR A 69 25.60 -1.49 -3.75
C THR A 69 26.82 -2.29 -3.29
N PHE A 70 26.64 -3.58 -2.95
CA PHE A 70 27.71 -4.47 -2.50
C PHE A 70 28.28 -5.27 -3.67
N VAL A 71 29.58 -5.54 -3.62
CA VAL A 71 30.28 -6.39 -4.58
C VAL A 71 30.67 -7.71 -3.89
N PRO A 72 30.44 -8.89 -4.48
CA PRO A 72 30.88 -10.16 -3.91
C PRO A 72 32.39 -10.16 -3.63
N GLY A 73 32.80 -10.61 -2.45
CA GLY A 73 34.22 -10.63 -2.04
C GLY A 73 34.82 -9.27 -1.68
N TYR A 74 34.04 -8.18 -1.75
CA TYR A 74 34.46 -6.85 -1.35
C TYR A 74 34.16 -6.61 0.13
N ASP A 75 35.18 -6.24 0.91
CA ASP A 75 34.98 -5.82 2.30
C ASP A 75 34.66 -4.30 2.33
N PRO A 76 33.44 -3.92 2.79
CA PRO A 76 33.01 -2.52 2.83
C PRO A 76 33.92 -1.60 3.65
N ARG A 77 34.75 -2.13 4.56
CA ARG A 77 35.74 -1.33 5.32
C ARG A 77 36.81 -0.72 4.42
N PHE A 78 37.02 -1.26 3.22
CA PHE A 78 37.96 -0.74 2.23
C PHE A 78 37.28 0.05 1.09
N ALA A 79 36.01 0.43 1.27
CA ALA A 79 35.22 1.30 0.37
C ALA A 79 35.99 2.54 -0.15
N MET A 80 36.80 3.13 0.72
CA MET A 80 37.54 4.38 0.46
C MET A 80 38.82 4.21 -0.38
N LEU A 81 39.34 2.98 -0.57
CA LEU A 81 40.64 2.77 -1.23
C LEU A 81 40.59 2.81 -2.76
N GLY A 82 39.40 2.98 -3.36
CA GLY A 82 39.19 3.28 -4.77
C GLY A 82 39.45 2.12 -5.74
N GLY A 83 38.63 2.00 -6.79
CA GLY A 83 38.90 1.11 -7.93
C GLY A 83 37.70 0.27 -8.39
N CYS A 84 36.87 -0.21 -7.47
CA CYS A 84 35.63 -0.92 -7.81
C CYS A 84 34.49 0.08 -8.02
N ARG A 85 33.68 -0.14 -9.06
CA ARG A 85 32.48 0.66 -9.31
C ARG A 85 31.27 -0.26 -9.54
N VAL A 86 30.10 0.19 -9.07
CA VAL A 86 28.82 -0.50 -9.17
C VAL A 86 27.78 0.42 -9.80
N GLU A 87 26.76 -0.18 -10.41
CA GLU A 87 25.63 0.52 -11.01
C GLU A 87 24.43 0.48 -10.08
N TYR A 88 23.81 1.64 -9.87
CA TYR A 88 22.58 1.77 -9.11
C TYR A 88 21.87 3.09 -9.44
N ASP A 89 20.61 3.17 -9.07
CA ASP A 89 19.72 4.31 -9.31
C ASP A 89 19.22 4.92 -7.98
N THR A 90 18.20 5.77 -8.06
CA THR A 90 17.55 6.40 -6.90
C THR A 90 16.90 5.38 -5.93
N LYS A 91 16.70 4.12 -6.34
CA LYS A 91 16.05 3.09 -5.50
C LYS A 91 16.92 2.60 -4.35
N ILE A 92 18.21 2.93 -4.32
CA ILE A 92 19.05 2.65 -3.14
C ILE A 92 18.63 3.51 -1.93
N ASP A 93 18.15 4.73 -2.18
CA ASP A 93 17.63 5.59 -1.12
C ASP A 93 16.28 5.07 -0.62
N ILE A 94 15.46 4.48 -1.49
CA ILE A 94 14.20 3.82 -1.12
C ILE A 94 14.46 2.62 -0.21
N PHE A 95 15.48 1.83 -0.51
CA PHE A 95 15.90 0.75 0.37
C PHE A 95 16.35 1.28 1.74
N SER A 96 17.23 2.28 1.73
CA SER A 96 17.75 2.93 2.94
C SER A 96 16.64 3.57 3.78
N PHE A 97 15.61 4.12 3.13
CA PHE A 97 14.40 4.62 3.76
C PHE A 97 13.64 3.49 4.48
N GLY A 98 13.50 2.33 3.84
CA GLY A 98 12.88 1.14 4.44
C GLY A 98 13.59 0.69 5.71
N ILE A 99 14.93 0.67 5.68
CA ILE A 99 15.74 0.33 6.86
C ILE A 99 15.62 1.39 7.96
N THR A 100 15.62 2.66 7.60
CA THR A 100 15.40 3.77 8.56
C THR A 100 14.00 3.70 9.19
N LEU A 101 12.98 3.37 8.40
CA LEU A 101 11.62 3.17 8.91
C LEU A 101 11.55 1.97 9.87
N MET A 102 12.23 0.88 9.54
CA MET A 102 12.34 -0.29 10.43
C MET A 102 13.02 0.05 11.76
N GLU A 103 14.10 0.83 11.74
CA GLU A 103 14.75 1.36 12.94
C GLU A 103 13.80 2.19 13.79
N VAL A 104 13.06 3.12 13.18
CA VAL A 104 12.08 3.96 13.87
C VAL A 104 10.98 3.12 14.53
N ILE A 105 10.51 2.06 13.86
CA ILE A 105 9.48 1.15 14.39
C ILE A 105 10.03 0.35 15.58
N ASN A 106 11.25 -0.19 15.45
CA ASN A 106 11.84 -1.06 16.46
C ASN A 106 12.46 -0.28 17.64
N GLY A 107 12.73 1.02 17.47
CA GLY A 107 13.46 1.84 18.44
C GLY A 107 14.89 1.36 18.70
N LYS A 108 15.47 0.59 17.76
CA LYS A 108 16.79 -0.02 17.84
C LYS A 108 17.48 0.02 16.50
N LEU A 109 18.80 0.17 16.53
CA LEU A 109 19.64 0.13 15.34
C LEU A 109 19.43 -1.20 14.57
N PRO A 110 19.33 -1.16 13.23
CA PRO A 110 19.23 -2.37 12.41
C PRO A 110 20.42 -3.29 12.62
N SER A 111 20.17 -4.60 12.66
CA SER A 111 21.19 -5.61 12.97
C SER A 111 21.15 -6.79 11.99
N PRO A 112 21.40 -6.56 10.68
CA PRO A 112 21.36 -7.62 9.68
C PRO A 112 22.41 -8.70 9.98
N GLN A 113 22.04 -9.96 9.77
CA GLN A 113 22.92 -11.11 9.93
C GLN A 113 22.88 -12.00 8.69
N PRO A 114 24.01 -12.17 7.96
CA PRO A 114 25.31 -11.52 8.15
C PRO A 114 25.32 -10.01 7.79
N CYS A 115 26.37 -9.29 8.18
CA CYS A 115 26.51 -7.84 7.97
C CYS A 115 26.59 -7.43 6.49
N VAL A 116 27.08 -8.31 5.62
CA VAL A 116 27.08 -8.15 4.15
C VAL A 116 26.05 -9.08 3.52
N PRO A 117 25.50 -8.77 2.34
CA PRO A 117 24.40 -9.54 1.74
C PRO A 117 24.86 -10.82 1.03
N PHE A 118 26.03 -11.36 1.38
CA PHE A 118 26.58 -12.57 0.75
C PHE A 118 26.88 -13.64 1.80
N ALA A 119 26.58 -14.88 1.45
CA ALA A 119 27.04 -16.07 2.16
C ALA A 119 28.52 -16.35 1.86
N SER A 120 29.14 -17.26 2.62
CA SER A 120 30.55 -17.62 2.46
C SER A 120 30.89 -18.22 1.09
N ASP A 121 29.90 -18.77 0.39
CA ASP A 121 30.01 -19.31 -0.97
C ASP A 121 29.80 -18.24 -2.07
N GLY A 122 29.60 -16.98 -1.69
CA GLY A 122 29.34 -15.86 -2.61
C GLY A 122 27.88 -15.69 -3.02
N ARG A 123 26.97 -16.57 -2.58
CA ARG A 123 25.54 -16.46 -2.88
C ARG A 123 24.93 -15.25 -2.17
N GLN A 124 24.14 -14.45 -2.88
CA GLN A 124 23.38 -13.37 -2.26
C GLN A 124 22.31 -13.92 -1.31
N ILE A 125 22.25 -13.38 -0.09
CA ILE A 125 21.26 -13.72 0.92
C ILE A 125 20.11 -12.72 0.80
N PRO A 126 18.86 -13.17 0.66
CA PRO A 126 17.70 -12.28 0.60
C PRO A 126 17.60 -11.38 1.83
N GLU A 127 17.32 -10.09 1.64
CA GLU A 127 17.32 -9.11 2.75
C GLU A 127 16.29 -9.44 3.84
N ARG A 128 15.15 -10.06 3.47
CA ARG A 128 14.14 -10.53 4.43
C ARG A 128 14.65 -11.66 5.33
N GLU A 129 15.51 -12.52 4.80
CA GLU A 129 16.16 -13.58 5.59
C GLU A 129 17.24 -12.95 6.49
N ARG A 130 18.08 -12.10 5.91
CA ARG A 130 19.18 -11.41 6.60
C ARG A 130 18.71 -10.54 7.76
N ARG A 131 17.50 -10.01 7.67
CA ARG A 131 16.87 -9.13 8.68
C ARG A 131 15.71 -9.78 9.41
N LYS A 132 15.61 -11.11 9.42
CA LYS A 132 14.52 -11.86 10.06
C LYS A 132 14.28 -11.45 11.52
N ARG A 133 15.35 -11.17 12.27
CA ARG A 133 15.27 -10.73 13.67
C ARG A 133 14.64 -9.34 13.80
N ASP A 134 15.11 -8.38 12.99
CA ASP A 134 14.58 -7.01 12.96
C ASP A 134 13.11 -7.00 12.52
N ILE A 135 12.75 -7.81 11.50
CA ILE A 135 11.38 -7.97 11.02
C ILE A 135 10.48 -8.62 12.09
N GLY A 136 11.02 -9.56 12.86
CA GLY A 136 10.32 -10.18 13.99
C GLY A 136 9.97 -9.17 15.09
N MET A 137 10.87 -8.25 15.40
CA MET A 137 10.65 -7.19 16.40
C MET A 137 9.50 -6.24 16.02
N MET A 138 9.25 -6.06 14.72
CA MET A 138 8.16 -5.19 14.24
C MET A 138 6.76 -5.74 14.56
N GLY A 139 6.61 -7.04 14.85
CA GLY A 139 5.31 -7.65 15.13
C GLY A 139 4.28 -7.41 14.01
N GLU A 140 3.07 -6.97 14.37
CA GLU A 140 1.97 -6.58 13.46
C GLU A 140 1.90 -5.06 13.22
N HIS A 141 3.04 -4.36 13.27
CA HIS A 141 3.06 -2.92 13.10
C HIS A 141 2.47 -2.49 11.74
N LYS A 142 1.62 -1.46 11.74
CA LYS A 142 0.84 -1.01 10.55
C LYS A 142 1.72 -0.62 9.36
N LEU A 143 2.92 -0.11 9.62
CA LEU A 143 3.88 0.32 8.60
C LEU A 143 4.78 -0.82 8.07
N LYS A 144 4.58 -2.06 8.52
CA LYS A 144 5.41 -3.21 8.15
C LYS A 144 5.39 -3.51 6.66
N GLU A 145 4.22 -3.39 6.02
CA GLU A 145 4.09 -3.59 4.58
C GLU A 145 4.87 -2.55 3.76
N ILE A 146 4.96 -1.32 4.26
CA ILE A 146 5.79 -0.28 3.60
C ILE A 146 7.26 -0.65 3.69
N VAL A 147 7.75 -1.08 4.86
CA VAL A 147 9.13 -1.57 5.01
C VAL A 147 9.40 -2.71 4.03
N PHE A 148 8.49 -3.69 3.95
CA PHE A 148 8.60 -4.84 3.06
C PHE A 148 8.72 -4.47 1.59
N LYS A 149 7.94 -3.49 1.11
CA LYS A 149 8.07 -2.97 -0.25
C LYS A 149 9.40 -2.25 -0.49
N CYS A 150 9.90 -1.53 0.50
CA CYS A 150 11.16 -0.78 0.39
C CYS A 150 12.38 -1.71 0.35
N ILE A 151 12.37 -2.82 1.09
CA ILE A 151 13.54 -3.70 1.26
C ILE A 151 13.57 -4.88 0.26
N GLU A 152 12.82 -4.82 -0.82
CA GLU A 152 12.90 -5.84 -1.88
C GLU A 152 14.32 -5.91 -2.46
N ASP A 153 14.82 -7.14 -2.65
CA ASP A 153 16.18 -7.37 -3.16
C ASP A 153 16.37 -6.76 -4.55
N SER A 154 15.33 -6.80 -5.40
CA SER A 154 15.31 -6.16 -6.71
C SER A 154 14.85 -4.70 -6.61
N SER A 155 15.69 -3.76 -7.05
CA SER A 155 15.41 -2.31 -7.05
C SER A 155 14.15 -1.93 -7.84
N GLU A 156 13.86 -2.65 -8.93
CA GLU A 156 12.69 -2.42 -9.79
C GLU A 156 11.36 -2.67 -9.07
N ARG A 157 11.34 -3.59 -8.09
CA ARG A 157 10.13 -3.90 -7.30
C ARG A 157 9.87 -2.92 -6.17
N ARG A 158 10.85 -2.07 -5.86
CA ARG A 158 10.71 -1.03 -4.84
C ARG A 158 9.83 0.11 -5.40
N PRO A 159 8.99 0.74 -4.58
CA PRO A 159 8.20 1.88 -5.00
C PRO A 159 9.10 3.08 -5.36
N GLY A 160 8.56 4.05 -6.09
CA GLY A 160 9.18 5.38 -6.20
C GLY A 160 9.00 6.20 -4.91
N ALA A 161 9.76 7.28 -4.75
CA ALA A 161 9.61 8.18 -3.60
C ALA A 161 8.21 8.81 -3.52
N GLU A 162 7.61 9.14 -4.67
CA GLU A 162 6.23 9.64 -4.75
C GLU A 162 5.21 8.59 -4.29
N GLU A 163 5.35 7.34 -4.73
CA GLU A 163 4.48 6.23 -4.30
C GLU A 163 4.62 5.95 -2.79
N LEU A 164 5.79 6.18 -2.18
CA LEU A 164 5.92 6.10 -0.71
C LEU A 164 4.99 7.10 0.01
N ILE A 165 4.86 8.32 -0.51
CA ILE A 165 3.96 9.33 0.07
C ILE A 165 2.52 8.79 0.06
N GLU A 166 2.09 8.23 -1.07
CA GLU A 166 0.75 7.64 -1.21
C GLU A 166 0.53 6.48 -0.22
N LEU A 167 1.52 5.59 -0.06
CA LEU A 167 1.44 4.48 0.88
C LEU A 167 1.31 4.96 2.34
N PHE A 168 2.06 5.98 2.75
CA PHE A 168 1.96 6.56 4.09
C PHE A 168 0.63 7.28 4.32
N GLN A 169 0.12 7.99 3.32
CA GLN A 169 -1.17 8.65 3.40
C GLN A 169 -2.30 7.61 3.52
N CYS A 170 -2.22 6.51 2.78
CA CYS A 170 -3.14 5.39 2.87
C CYS A 170 -3.15 4.78 4.29
N GLU A 171 -1.98 4.48 4.87
CA GLU A 171 -1.89 3.97 6.25
C GLU A 171 -2.39 4.98 7.29
N SER A 172 -2.09 6.27 7.09
CA SER A 172 -2.57 7.34 7.98
C SER A 172 -4.09 7.49 7.93
N ALA A 173 -4.71 7.35 6.75
CA ALA A 173 -6.15 7.36 6.58
C ALA A 173 -6.81 6.17 7.29
N LYS A 174 -6.23 4.96 7.19
CA LYS A 174 -6.69 3.77 7.94
C LYS A 174 -6.65 4.01 9.45
N ILE A 175 -5.63 4.71 9.96
CA ILE A 175 -5.51 5.05 11.39
C ILE A 175 -6.59 6.07 11.80
N LYS A 176 -6.72 7.17 11.06
CA LYS A 176 -7.74 8.21 11.34
C LYS A 176 -9.16 7.65 11.30
N GLN A 177 -9.43 6.73 10.37
CA GLN A 177 -10.72 6.05 10.29
C GLN A 177 -10.97 5.18 11.52
N LYS A 178 -9.98 4.40 11.99
CA LYS A 178 -10.08 3.61 13.22
C LYS A 178 -10.20 4.48 14.47
N GLU A 179 -9.55 5.63 14.53
CA GLU A 179 -9.65 6.59 15.64
C GLU A 179 -10.98 7.35 15.66
N HIS A 180 -11.53 7.69 14.50
CA HIS A 180 -12.87 8.25 14.37
C HIS A 180 -13.96 7.24 14.73
N ILE A 181 -13.74 5.96 14.41
CA ILE A 181 -14.54 4.86 14.95
C ILE A 181 -14.33 4.80 16.48
N ALA A 182 -13.14 5.02 17.04
CA ALA A 182 -12.93 4.94 18.49
C ALA A 182 -13.46 6.14 19.32
N LYS A 183 -13.57 7.35 18.75
CA LYS A 183 -13.98 8.57 19.48
C LYS A 183 -15.27 9.17 18.91
N GLY A 184 -16.37 9.07 19.68
CA GLY A 184 -17.71 9.51 19.30
C GLY A 184 -17.88 11.02 19.07
N GLY A 185 -18.87 11.36 18.23
CA GLY A 185 -19.32 12.74 17.94
C GLY A 185 -20.22 12.88 16.71
N LYS A 186 -20.22 11.90 15.80
CA LYS A 186 -21.26 11.62 14.80
C LYS A 186 -21.48 10.10 14.77
N THR A 187 -22.69 9.62 14.49
CA THR A 187 -22.94 8.19 14.25
C THR A 187 -21.93 7.70 13.19
N PRO A 188 -21.04 6.74 13.51
CA PRO A 188 -19.99 6.33 12.59
C PRO A 188 -20.60 5.76 11.32
N LYS A 189 -19.96 6.02 10.19
CA LYS A 189 -20.48 5.62 8.87
C LYS A 189 -19.82 4.32 8.40
N ILE A 190 -20.62 3.41 7.86
CA ILE A 190 -20.17 2.20 7.17
C ILE A 190 -20.60 2.32 5.70
N ASP A 191 -19.63 2.25 4.80
CA ASP A 191 -19.84 2.28 3.35
C ASP A 191 -19.82 0.86 2.77
N VAL A 192 -20.91 0.46 2.12
CA VAL A 192 -21.07 -0.82 1.42
C VAL A 192 -21.43 -0.57 -0.04
N VAL A 193 -20.85 -1.36 -0.94
CA VAL A 193 -21.17 -1.33 -2.37
C VAL A 193 -21.68 -2.68 -2.84
N LEU A 194 -22.76 -2.67 -3.63
CA LEU A 194 -23.28 -3.87 -4.29
C LEU A 194 -22.72 -3.92 -5.71
N LEU A 195 -22.05 -5.02 -6.04
CA LEU A 195 -21.55 -5.30 -7.38
C LEU A 195 -22.24 -6.54 -7.94
N GLY A 196 -22.39 -6.63 -9.24
CA GLY A 196 -23.07 -7.76 -9.89
C GLY A 196 -23.72 -7.31 -11.17
N GLY A 197 -24.00 -8.24 -12.09
CA GLY A 197 -24.53 -7.87 -13.41
C GLY A 197 -25.83 -7.07 -13.38
N SER A 198 -26.18 -6.46 -14.51
CA SER A 198 -27.50 -5.83 -14.70
C SER A 198 -28.62 -6.86 -14.47
N GLY A 199 -29.67 -6.47 -13.74
CA GLY A 199 -30.85 -7.31 -13.53
C GLY A 199 -30.70 -8.41 -12.46
N VAL A 200 -29.56 -8.49 -11.75
CA VAL A 200 -29.40 -9.45 -10.62
C VAL A 200 -30.19 -9.05 -9.36
N GLY A 201 -30.80 -7.86 -9.34
CA GLY A 201 -31.65 -7.37 -8.26
C GLY A 201 -30.92 -6.63 -7.13
N LYS A 202 -29.82 -5.93 -7.43
CA LYS A 202 -29.11 -5.07 -6.47
C LYS A 202 -30.03 -4.00 -5.88
N SER A 203 -30.73 -3.26 -6.75
CA SER A 203 -31.69 -2.21 -6.38
C SER A 203 -32.86 -2.79 -5.58
N SER A 204 -33.37 -3.98 -5.97
CA SER A 204 -34.40 -4.70 -5.22
C SER A 204 -33.98 -5.01 -3.80
N LEU A 205 -32.73 -5.46 -3.59
CA LEU A 205 -32.19 -5.74 -2.26
C LEU A 205 -32.08 -4.47 -1.42
N ILE A 206 -31.64 -3.35 -2.03
CA ILE A 206 -31.51 -2.07 -1.34
C ILE A 206 -32.88 -1.53 -0.92
N LEU A 207 -33.85 -1.51 -1.83
CA LEU A 207 -35.22 -1.09 -1.53
C LEU A 207 -35.88 -1.98 -0.47
N ARG A 208 -35.74 -3.30 -0.59
CA ARG A 208 -36.29 -4.24 0.40
C ARG A 208 -35.69 -4.04 1.79
N TYR A 209 -34.40 -3.72 1.84
CA TYR A 209 -33.71 -3.46 3.09
C TYR A 209 -34.09 -2.11 3.72
N CYS A 210 -34.14 -1.03 2.93
CA CYS A 210 -34.34 0.33 3.44
C CYS A 210 -35.81 0.70 3.63
N GLU A 211 -36.70 0.21 2.77
CA GLU A 211 -38.11 0.65 2.70
C GLU A 211 -39.09 -0.48 3.04
N HIS A 212 -38.60 -1.68 3.36
CA HIS A 212 -39.39 -2.89 3.59
C HIS A 212 -40.38 -3.22 2.46
N SER A 213 -40.14 -2.68 1.26
CA SER A 213 -41.05 -2.75 0.11
C SER A 213 -40.47 -3.64 -0.99
N PHE A 214 -41.34 -4.28 -1.78
CA PHE A 214 -40.98 -5.08 -2.94
C PHE A 214 -41.90 -4.73 -4.11
N PHE A 215 -41.32 -4.55 -5.29
CA PHE A 215 -42.06 -4.22 -6.52
C PHE A 215 -41.72 -5.24 -7.60
N ASP A 216 -42.74 -5.82 -8.24
CA ASP A 216 -42.57 -6.81 -9.32
C ASP A 216 -41.85 -6.24 -10.55
N LYS A 217 -41.93 -4.91 -10.73
CA LYS A 217 -41.24 -4.18 -11.81
C LYS A 217 -40.54 -2.95 -11.23
N ILE A 218 -39.22 -3.03 -11.09
CA ILE A 218 -38.38 -1.90 -10.73
C ILE A 218 -37.88 -1.25 -12.02
N VAL A 219 -38.01 0.08 -12.12
CA VAL A 219 -37.46 0.87 -13.24
C VAL A 219 -35.93 0.71 -13.23
N PRO A 220 -35.28 0.48 -14.38
CA PRO A 220 -33.83 0.37 -14.43
C PRO A 220 -33.14 1.58 -13.79
N THR A 221 -32.26 1.35 -12.83
CA THR A 221 -31.50 2.42 -12.17
C THR A 221 -30.60 3.15 -13.17
N VAL A 222 -30.66 4.48 -13.17
CA VAL A 222 -29.86 5.34 -14.04
C VAL A 222 -28.80 6.04 -13.20
N GLY A 223 -27.54 5.62 -13.32
CA GLY A 223 -26.42 6.23 -12.62
C GLY A 223 -26.06 5.54 -11.30
N LEU A 224 -25.17 6.16 -10.51
CA LEU A 224 -24.74 5.68 -9.20
C LEU A 224 -25.65 6.28 -8.12
N GLU A 225 -26.56 5.47 -7.59
CA GLU A 225 -27.45 5.87 -6.50
C GLU A 225 -26.96 5.32 -5.16
N PHE A 226 -27.36 5.96 -4.07
CA PHE A 226 -27.04 5.47 -2.73
C PHE A 226 -28.26 5.57 -1.81
N ALA A 227 -28.47 4.50 -1.03
CA ALA A 227 -29.40 4.49 0.08
C ALA A 227 -28.67 4.71 1.40
N ILE A 228 -29.35 5.32 2.35
CA ILE A 228 -28.84 5.54 3.71
C ILE A 228 -29.82 4.87 4.67
N SER A 229 -29.28 4.04 5.56
CA SER A 229 -30.02 3.40 6.65
C SER A 229 -29.24 3.53 7.95
N THR A 230 -29.91 3.36 9.09
CA THR A 230 -29.26 3.32 10.41
C THR A 230 -29.27 1.89 10.92
N ILE A 231 -28.10 1.38 11.29
CA ILE A 231 -27.95 0.02 11.82
C ILE A 231 -27.37 0.07 13.22
N ARG A 232 -27.76 -0.87 14.06
CA ARG A 232 -27.17 -1.06 15.39
C ARG A 232 -26.34 -2.33 15.39
N LEU A 233 -25.04 -2.18 15.62
CA LEU A 233 -24.10 -3.30 15.78
C LEU A 233 -23.59 -3.29 17.22
N HIS A 234 -23.92 -4.33 17.97
CA HIS A 234 -23.75 -4.36 19.44
C HIS A 234 -24.47 -3.16 20.11
N ASP A 235 -23.80 -2.43 21.00
CA ASP A 235 -24.36 -1.27 21.70
C ASP A 235 -24.08 0.07 21.00
N ARG A 236 -23.90 0.06 19.68
CA ARG A 236 -23.57 1.27 18.92
C ARG A 236 -24.35 1.37 17.61
N GLU A 237 -24.85 2.58 17.36
CA GLU A 237 -25.51 2.94 16.10
C GLU A 237 -24.50 3.40 15.06
N PHE A 238 -24.74 3.01 13.81
CA PHE A 238 -23.96 3.34 12.64
C PHE A 238 -24.87 3.83 11.52
N THR A 239 -24.39 4.78 10.72
CA THR A 239 -25.03 5.15 9.46
C THR A 239 -24.49 4.25 8.36
N LEU A 240 -25.31 3.35 7.84
CA LEU A 240 -25.00 2.49 6.71
C LEU A 240 -25.33 3.21 5.40
N LYS A 241 -24.33 3.43 4.55
CA LYS A 241 -24.53 3.91 3.17
C LYS A 241 -24.32 2.73 2.22
N ILE A 242 -25.34 2.45 1.41
CA ILE A 242 -25.33 1.36 0.45
C ILE A 242 -25.34 1.95 -0.96
N SER A 243 -24.32 1.66 -1.76
CA SER A 243 -24.20 2.19 -3.13
C SER A 243 -24.70 1.16 -4.16
N ASP A 244 -25.66 1.56 -4.99
CA ASP A 244 -26.18 0.79 -6.13
C ASP A 244 -25.42 1.14 -7.41
N THR A 245 -24.80 0.14 -8.04
CA THR A 245 -23.93 0.36 -9.20
C THR A 245 -24.60 0.14 -10.56
N ALA A 246 -25.89 -0.20 -10.62
CA ALA A 246 -26.75 -0.05 -11.80
C ALA A 246 -26.12 -0.32 -13.20
N GLY A 247 -25.37 -1.41 -13.42
CA GLY A 247 -24.79 -1.68 -14.73
C GLY A 247 -23.46 -0.98 -15.01
N GLN A 248 -23.07 0.01 -14.20
CA GLN A 248 -21.79 0.72 -14.26
C GLN A 248 -20.62 -0.19 -13.90
N GLU A 249 -20.87 -1.35 -13.27
CA GLU A 249 -19.86 -2.38 -13.05
C GLU A 249 -19.31 -2.99 -14.36
N LYS A 250 -19.98 -2.76 -15.50
CA LYS A 250 -19.48 -3.15 -16.82
C LYS A 250 -18.35 -2.22 -17.28
N CYS A 251 -18.29 -0.99 -16.77
CA CYS A 251 -17.29 0.02 -17.07
C CYS A 251 -16.05 -0.18 -16.18
N GLN A 252 -15.00 -0.77 -16.75
CA GLN A 252 -13.79 -1.17 -16.00
C GLN A 252 -13.06 0.02 -15.34
N SER A 253 -13.27 1.24 -15.83
CA SER A 253 -12.67 2.46 -15.28
C SER A 253 -13.38 2.99 -14.03
N ILE A 254 -14.66 2.64 -13.81
CA ILE A 254 -15.47 3.17 -12.70
C ILE A 254 -15.36 2.28 -11.46
N VAL A 255 -15.26 0.96 -11.64
CA VAL A 255 -15.20 -0.02 -10.53
C VAL A 255 -14.09 0.29 -9.50
N PRO A 256 -12.86 0.67 -9.87
CA PRO A 256 -11.83 1.03 -8.89
C PRO A 256 -12.23 2.22 -8.00
N GLN A 257 -12.99 3.18 -8.54
CA GLN A 257 -13.45 4.35 -7.79
C GLN A 257 -14.56 3.98 -6.80
N LEU A 258 -15.41 3.04 -7.18
CA LEU A 258 -16.52 2.56 -6.35
C LEU A 258 -16.07 1.77 -5.12
N ILE A 259 -14.94 1.06 -5.22
CA ILE A 259 -14.49 0.13 -4.17
C ILE A 259 -13.29 0.62 -3.35
N ARG A 260 -12.73 1.80 -3.66
CA ARG A 260 -11.51 2.31 -3.00
C ARG A 260 -11.69 2.59 -1.51
N ASN A 261 -12.86 3.08 -1.09
CA ASN A 261 -13.10 3.61 0.26
C ASN A 261 -14.24 2.90 1.02
N VAL A 262 -14.61 1.68 0.62
CA VAL A 262 -15.71 0.92 1.24
C VAL A 262 -15.23 -0.05 2.31
N GLN A 263 -16.09 -0.36 3.28
CA GLN A 263 -15.83 -1.35 4.34
C GLN A 263 -16.39 -2.73 3.96
N GLY A 264 -17.42 -2.76 3.11
CA GLY A 264 -18.02 -4.00 2.62
C GLY A 264 -18.25 -3.97 1.11
N ILE A 265 -18.01 -5.10 0.47
CA ILE A 265 -18.39 -5.35 -0.92
C ILE A 265 -19.31 -6.57 -0.94
N VAL A 266 -20.48 -6.42 -1.55
CA VAL A 266 -21.43 -7.50 -1.76
C VAL A 266 -21.48 -7.82 -3.25
N ILE A 267 -21.05 -9.02 -3.64
CA ILE A 267 -21.28 -9.51 -5.00
C ILE A 267 -22.66 -10.17 -5.03
N VAL A 268 -23.56 -9.65 -5.85
CA VAL A 268 -24.90 -10.18 -6.06
C VAL A 268 -24.96 -10.92 -7.39
N TYR A 269 -25.48 -12.14 -7.36
CA TYR A 269 -25.81 -12.90 -8.56
C TYR A 269 -27.26 -13.37 -8.51
N ASP A 270 -27.81 -13.68 -9.68
CA ASP A 270 -29.18 -14.16 -9.84
C ASP A 270 -29.15 -15.70 -9.88
N VAL A 271 -29.80 -16.35 -8.91
CA VAL A 271 -29.80 -17.83 -8.80
C VAL A 271 -30.53 -18.49 -9.96
N THR A 272 -31.46 -17.79 -10.61
CA THR A 272 -32.18 -18.27 -11.80
C THR A 272 -31.34 -18.13 -13.08
N ASN A 273 -30.28 -17.32 -13.05
CA ASN A 273 -29.38 -17.08 -14.17
C ASN A 273 -27.97 -17.57 -13.88
N ARG A 274 -27.69 -18.82 -14.27
CA ARG A 274 -26.39 -19.50 -14.09
C ARG A 274 -25.19 -18.72 -14.63
N SER A 275 -25.36 -17.93 -15.70
CA SER A 275 -24.28 -17.12 -16.27
C SER A 275 -23.83 -15.99 -15.33
N SER A 276 -24.76 -15.43 -14.55
CA SER A 276 -24.47 -14.38 -13.56
C SER A 276 -23.50 -14.88 -12.48
N PHE A 277 -23.62 -16.16 -12.09
CA PHE A 277 -22.70 -16.83 -11.18
C PHE A 277 -21.38 -17.20 -11.88
N ILE A 278 -21.43 -18.02 -12.94
CA ILE A 278 -20.23 -18.62 -13.54
C ILE A 278 -19.32 -17.58 -14.19
N LYS A 279 -19.88 -16.55 -14.83
CA LYS A 279 -19.09 -15.51 -15.52
C LYS A 279 -19.02 -14.22 -14.71
N GLY A 280 -20.12 -13.81 -14.10
CA GLY A 280 -20.22 -12.53 -13.40
C GLY A 280 -19.39 -12.47 -12.12
N VAL A 281 -19.53 -13.47 -11.25
CA VAL A 281 -18.84 -13.49 -9.94
C VAL A 281 -17.31 -13.54 -10.09
N PRO A 282 -16.70 -14.45 -10.88
CA PRO A 282 -15.24 -14.46 -11.05
C PRO A 282 -14.69 -13.17 -11.67
N ARG A 283 -15.42 -12.59 -12.64
CA ARG A 283 -15.06 -11.29 -13.23
C ARG A 283 -14.99 -10.23 -12.13
N MET A 284 -16.03 -10.11 -11.31
CA MET A 284 -16.09 -9.10 -10.25
C MET A 284 -15.03 -9.32 -9.18
N HIS A 285 -14.84 -10.56 -8.75
CA HIS A 285 -13.81 -10.95 -7.79
C HIS A 285 -12.40 -10.59 -8.28
N LYS A 286 -12.11 -10.75 -9.58
CA LYS A 286 -10.83 -10.32 -10.18
C LYS A 286 -10.62 -8.80 -10.07
N PHE A 287 -11.67 -8.00 -10.27
CA PHE A 287 -11.59 -6.54 -10.09
C PHE A 287 -11.35 -6.16 -8.63
N ILE A 288 -12.06 -6.81 -7.70
CA ILE A 288 -11.92 -6.56 -6.27
C ILE A 288 -10.50 -6.90 -5.81
N LYS A 289 -9.98 -8.08 -6.16
CA LYS A 289 -8.59 -8.45 -5.85
C LYS A 289 -7.55 -7.47 -6.40
N LYS A 290 -7.86 -6.78 -7.50
CA LYS A 290 -6.93 -5.85 -8.14
C LYS A 290 -6.98 -4.45 -7.53
N TYR A 291 -8.15 -3.99 -7.08
CA TYR A 291 -8.37 -2.57 -6.76
C TYR A 291 -8.96 -2.29 -5.38
N ALA A 292 -9.47 -3.30 -4.67
CA ALA A 292 -10.05 -3.10 -3.34
C ALA A 292 -8.95 -3.13 -2.25
N PRO A 293 -9.14 -2.40 -1.15
CA PRO A 293 -8.22 -2.44 -0.02
C PRO A 293 -8.30 -3.79 0.74
N ASP A 294 -7.18 -4.22 1.33
CA ASP A 294 -7.05 -5.54 1.99
C ASP A 294 -8.00 -5.75 3.19
N ASN A 295 -8.51 -4.67 3.78
CA ASN A 295 -9.39 -4.69 4.94
C ASN A 295 -10.89 -4.67 4.61
N VAL A 296 -11.26 -4.93 3.36
CA VAL A 296 -12.67 -4.98 2.94
C VAL A 296 -13.30 -6.33 3.24
N SER A 297 -14.51 -6.33 3.82
CA SER A 297 -15.29 -7.55 3.97
C SER A 297 -15.99 -7.88 2.65
N LEU A 298 -15.70 -9.06 2.09
CA LEU A 298 -16.32 -9.54 0.85
C LEU A 298 -17.42 -10.56 1.16
N THR A 299 -18.62 -10.34 0.64
CA THR A 299 -19.75 -11.25 0.78
C THR A 299 -20.35 -11.58 -0.58
N LEU A 300 -20.74 -12.82 -0.77
CA LEU A 300 -21.43 -13.29 -1.97
C LEU A 300 -22.90 -13.55 -1.63
N VAL A 301 -23.82 -13.01 -2.45
CA VAL A 301 -25.27 -13.11 -2.25
C VAL A 301 -25.92 -13.66 -3.51
N GLY A 302 -26.61 -14.79 -3.37
CA GLY A 302 -27.53 -15.30 -4.39
C GLY A 302 -28.91 -14.68 -4.18
N ASN A 303 -29.43 -14.00 -5.20
CA ASN A 303 -30.72 -13.33 -5.17
C ASN A 303 -31.72 -14.00 -6.13
N LYS A 304 -33.02 -13.74 -5.93
CA LYS A 304 -34.17 -14.35 -6.63
C LYS A 304 -34.38 -15.84 -6.35
N ALA A 305 -34.09 -16.24 -5.11
CA ALA A 305 -34.49 -17.55 -4.61
C ALA A 305 -35.96 -17.46 -4.17
N GLU A 306 -36.90 -17.49 -5.12
CA GLU A 306 -38.30 -17.76 -4.79
C GLU A 306 -38.53 -19.27 -4.87
N GLU A 307 -39.09 -19.83 -3.80
CA GLU A 307 -39.79 -21.11 -3.83
C GLU A 307 -41.10 -20.89 -4.62
N ALA A 308 -41.43 -21.85 -5.49
CA ALA A 308 -42.74 -21.93 -6.10
C ALA A 308 -43.82 -22.27 -5.06
#